data_AF-A0A920PR99-F1
#
_entry.id   AF-A0A920PR99-F1
#
_cell.length_a   1.000
_cell.length_b   1.000
_cell.length_c   1.000
_cell.angle_alpha   90.00
_cell.angle_beta   90.00
_cell.angle_gamma   90.00
#
_symmetry.space_group_name_H-M   'P 1'
#
loop_
_entity.id
_entity.type
_entity.pdbx_description
1 polymer ?
#
loop_
_entity_poly.entity_id
_entity_poly.type
_entity_poly.pdbx_seq_one_letter_code
_entity_poly.pdbx_strand_id
1 'polypeptide(L)'
;MIGLSAIKFAIVIMYYMHLKFDDRFFGTVFIAGVVLAFAVGGALMTLFLSFDGEPRSYAAAHAVPYEGHHAAEEKHLTDGAEATETEHAPEPVAAGPISFTVAAEGETLTFDTESLSAASGSEITITFDNPSVNNSHNLVIVQDGTKDAVETDGTPAGPANNWVAPGDSRVIANTACWVQENLAM
;
A
#
# COMPACT_ATOMS: atom_id res chain seq x y z
N MET A 1 0.19 -30.25 -21.97
CA MET A 1 0.85 -29.04 -22.51
C MET A 1 2.23 -28.78 -21.91
N ILE A 2 2.43 -28.94 -20.59
CA ILE A 2 3.73 -28.72 -19.92
C ILE A 2 4.84 -29.67 -20.39
N GLY A 3 4.57 -30.98 -20.50
CA GLY A 3 5.58 -31.96 -20.93
C GLY A 3 6.15 -31.71 -22.33
N LEU A 4 5.29 -31.32 -23.30
CA LEU A 4 5.71 -31.01 -24.66
C LEU A 4 6.55 -29.72 -24.74
N SER A 5 6.23 -28.73 -23.89
CA SER A 5 6.98 -27.47 -23.78
C SER A 5 8.36 -27.70 -23.17
N ALA A 6 8.47 -28.49 -22.09
CA ALA A 6 9.73 -28.82 -21.45
C ALA A 6 10.68 -29.59 -22.38
N ILE A 7 10.14 -30.56 -23.13
CA ILE A 7 10.93 -31.31 -24.13
C ILE A 7 11.41 -30.39 -25.25
N LYS A 8 10.55 -29.50 -25.77
CA LYS A 8 10.95 -28.54 -26.81
C LYS A 8 12.02 -27.57 -26.30
N PHE A 9 11.88 -27.07 -25.09
CA PHE A 9 12.89 -26.21 -24.45
C PHE A 9 14.23 -26.94 -24.31
N ALA A 10 14.24 -28.18 -23.82
CA ALA A 10 15.43 -29.01 -23.70
C ALA A 10 16.13 -29.26 -25.05
N ILE A 11 15.36 -29.51 -26.11
CA ILE A 11 15.91 -29.68 -27.46
C ILE A 11 16.48 -28.37 -28.00
N VAL A 12 15.81 -27.23 -27.76
CA VAL A 12 16.27 -25.89 -28.19
C VAL A 12 17.59 -25.53 -27.52
N ILE A 13 17.73 -25.68 -26.20
CA ILE A 13 19.01 -25.39 -25.52
C ILE A 13 20.14 -26.30 -26.02
N MET A 14 19.85 -27.59 -26.22
CA MET A 14 20.87 -28.58 -26.55
C MET A 14 21.31 -28.47 -28.02
N TYR A 15 20.39 -28.25 -28.95
CA TYR A 15 20.67 -28.24 -30.39
C TYR A 15 20.88 -26.84 -30.96
N TYR A 16 20.07 -25.86 -30.54
CA TYR A 16 20.05 -24.51 -31.12
C TYR A 16 21.12 -23.58 -30.54
N MET A 17 21.59 -23.83 -29.31
CA MET A 17 22.77 -23.14 -28.74
C MET A 17 24.09 -23.89 -29.01
N HIS A 18 24.12 -24.87 -29.92
CA HIS A 18 25.26 -25.74 -30.25
C HIS A 18 25.88 -26.54 -29.09
N LEU A 19 25.30 -26.54 -27.88
CA LEU A 19 25.78 -27.30 -26.71
C LEU A 19 25.99 -28.80 -26.95
N LYS A 20 25.21 -29.42 -27.85
CA LYS A 20 25.37 -30.83 -28.23
C LYS A 20 26.68 -31.11 -28.98
N PHE A 21 27.24 -30.10 -29.64
CA PHE A 21 28.43 -30.19 -30.49
C PHE A 21 29.64 -29.44 -29.90
N ASP A 22 29.48 -28.86 -28.72
CA ASP A 22 30.52 -28.10 -28.03
C ASP A 22 31.12 -28.90 -26.86
N ASP A 23 32.26 -28.47 -26.33
CA ASP A 23 32.98 -29.18 -25.28
C ASP A 23 32.11 -29.42 -24.04
N ARG A 24 32.32 -30.58 -23.37
CA ARG A 24 31.55 -31.01 -22.18
C ARG A 24 31.51 -29.95 -21.07
N PHE A 25 32.45 -29.01 -21.10
CA PHE A 25 32.49 -27.84 -20.23
C PHE A 25 31.25 -26.95 -20.34
N PHE A 26 30.83 -26.57 -21.56
CA PHE A 26 29.70 -25.66 -21.75
C PHE A 26 28.37 -26.28 -21.31
N GLY A 27 28.18 -27.57 -21.60
CA GLY A 27 27.04 -28.35 -21.07
C GLY A 27 27.02 -28.41 -19.55
N THR A 28 28.19 -28.59 -18.92
CA THR A 28 28.30 -28.70 -17.46
C THR A 28 27.98 -27.37 -16.78
N VAL A 29 28.54 -26.26 -17.26
CA VAL A 29 28.28 -24.92 -16.70
C VAL A 29 26.81 -24.54 -16.85
N PHE A 30 26.20 -24.83 -17.99
CA PHE A 30 24.79 -24.53 -18.22
C PHE A 30 23.87 -25.34 -17.29
N ILE A 31 24.04 -26.66 -17.21
CA ILE A 31 23.24 -27.51 -16.31
C ILE A 31 23.48 -27.15 -14.84
N ALA A 32 24.73 -26.85 -14.46
CA ALA A 32 25.05 -26.39 -13.11
C ALA A 32 24.29 -25.09 -12.76
N GLY A 33 24.19 -24.15 -13.71
CA GLY A 33 23.40 -22.92 -13.53
C GLY A 33 21.90 -23.18 -13.36
N VAL A 34 21.32 -24.09 -14.15
CA VAL A 34 19.91 -24.47 -14.00
C VAL A 34 19.64 -25.13 -12.65
N VAL A 35 20.49 -26.08 -12.23
CA VAL A 35 20.38 -26.73 -10.92
C VAL A 35 20.53 -25.71 -9.79
N LEU A 36 21.51 -24.80 -9.89
CA LEU A 36 21.73 -23.75 -8.90
C LEU A 36 20.52 -22.82 -8.80
N ALA A 37 19.89 -22.45 -9.91
CA ALA A 37 18.71 -21.61 -9.92
C ALA A 37 17.53 -22.25 -9.17
N PHE A 38 17.27 -23.55 -9.41
CA PHE A 38 16.23 -24.27 -8.66
C PHE A 38 16.59 -24.46 -7.19
N ALA A 39 17.86 -24.70 -6.87
CA ALA A 39 18.31 -24.85 -5.49
C ALA A 39 18.15 -23.53 -4.70
N VAL A 40 18.59 -22.40 -5.26
CA VAL A 40 18.45 -21.07 -4.65
C VAL A 40 16.97 -20.67 -4.55
N GLY A 41 16.20 -20.85 -5.62
CA GLY A 41 14.77 -20.56 -5.61
C GLY A 41 14.01 -21.38 -4.56
N GLY A 42 14.31 -22.68 -4.47
CA GLY A 42 13.78 -23.57 -3.44
C GLY A 42 14.18 -23.12 -2.02
N ALA A 43 15.45 -22.78 -1.82
CA ALA A 43 15.96 -22.31 -0.54
C ALA A 43 15.26 -21.02 -0.08
N LEU A 44 15.05 -20.06 -0.98
CA LEU A 44 14.31 -18.83 -0.68
C LEU A 44 12.85 -19.12 -0.37
N MET A 45 12.19 -19.99 -1.15
CA MET A 45 10.81 -20.38 -0.87
C MET A 45 10.68 -21.02 0.52
N THR A 46 11.61 -21.92 0.89
CA THR A 46 11.64 -22.52 2.23
C THR A 46 11.96 -21.51 3.32
N LEU A 47 12.83 -20.54 3.05
CA LEU A 47 13.19 -19.49 4.01
C LEU A 47 11.97 -18.62 4.34
N PHE A 48 11.24 -18.17 3.33
CA PHE A 48 10.04 -17.35 3.52
C PHE A 48 8.90 -18.14 4.16
N LEU A 49 8.69 -19.40 3.79
CA LEU A 49 7.70 -20.26 4.46
C LEU A 49 8.07 -20.59 5.91
N SER A 50 9.36 -20.53 6.26
CA SER A 50 9.82 -20.79 7.64
C SER A 50 9.68 -19.57 8.56
N PHE A 51 9.38 -18.38 8.03
CA PHE A 51 9.22 -17.14 8.82
C PHE A 51 7.79 -16.88 9.29
N ASP A 52 6.99 -17.93 9.49
CA ASP A 52 5.63 -17.86 10.04
C ASP A 52 5.67 -17.58 11.57
N GLY A 53 6.14 -16.40 11.97
CA GLY A 53 6.06 -15.94 13.34
C GLY A 53 4.78 -15.14 13.53
N GLU A 54 3.84 -15.58 14.38
CA GLU A 54 2.61 -14.83 14.67
C GLU A 54 2.93 -13.41 15.19
N PRO A 55 2.84 -12.35 14.36
CA PRO A 55 3.21 -11.00 14.81
C PRO A 55 2.25 -10.53 15.90
N ARG A 56 1.03 -11.09 15.93
CA ARG A 56 -0.01 -10.82 16.91
C ARG A 56 0.31 -11.36 18.30
N SER A 57 0.94 -12.54 18.42
CA SER A 57 1.28 -13.12 19.73
C SER A 57 2.46 -12.39 20.35
N TYR A 58 3.46 -12.05 19.54
CA TYR A 58 4.60 -11.25 19.96
C TYR A 58 4.19 -9.82 20.36
N ALA A 59 3.32 -9.17 19.56
CA ALA A 59 2.76 -7.87 19.90
C ALA A 59 1.92 -7.92 21.18
N ALA A 60 1.11 -8.95 21.38
CA ALA A 60 0.33 -9.11 22.61
C ALA A 60 1.22 -9.32 23.85
N ALA A 61 2.33 -10.05 23.73
CA ALA A 61 3.26 -10.29 24.84
C ALA A 61 4.10 -9.05 25.21
N HIS A 62 4.26 -8.11 24.29
CA HIS A 62 5.08 -6.90 24.47
C HIS A 62 4.28 -5.60 24.37
N ALA A 63 2.95 -5.69 24.36
CA ALA A 63 2.08 -4.53 24.35
C ALA A 63 2.26 -3.77 25.68
N VAL A 64 2.74 -2.53 25.59
CA VAL A 64 2.65 -1.59 26.69
C VAL A 64 1.16 -1.24 26.89
N PRO A 65 0.63 -1.32 28.11
CA PRO A 65 -0.75 -0.90 28.38
C PRO A 65 -0.91 0.55 27.96
N TYR A 66 -1.80 0.80 27.00
CA TYR A 66 -2.23 2.15 26.68
C TYR A 66 -3.17 2.61 27.80
N GLU A 67 -2.64 3.39 28.76
CA GLU A 67 -3.48 4.20 29.63
C GLU A 67 -4.11 5.29 28.77
N GLY A 68 -5.30 5.00 28.26
CA GLY A 68 -6.11 5.99 27.57
C GLY A 68 -6.37 7.16 28.51
N HIS A 69 -6.07 8.37 28.06
CA HIS A 69 -6.61 9.59 28.64
C HIS A 69 -8.11 9.69 28.32
N HIS A 70 -8.90 8.77 28.88
CA HIS A 70 -10.37 8.81 28.89
C HIS A 70 -10.81 8.62 30.35
N ALA A 71 -10.59 9.64 31.16
CA ALA A 71 -11.12 9.71 32.53
C ALA A 71 -11.56 11.14 32.87
N ALA A 72 -12.37 11.71 31.99
CA ALA A 72 -13.39 12.74 32.22
C ALA A 72 -14.08 12.81 30.84
N GLU A 73 -15.28 12.32 30.62
CA GLU A 73 -16.53 12.76 31.21
C GLU A 73 -17.59 11.71 30.90
N GLU A 74 -18.00 10.90 31.89
CA GLU A 74 -19.33 10.26 31.85
C GLU A 74 -19.85 10.12 33.27
N LYS A 75 -20.36 11.22 33.83
CA LYS A 75 -21.41 11.21 34.89
C LYS A 75 -22.11 12.56 34.94
N HIS A 76 -23.19 12.74 34.19
CA HIS A 76 -24.46 13.21 34.75
C HIS A 76 -25.54 13.26 33.67
N LEU A 77 -26.57 12.44 33.82
CA LEU A 77 -27.92 12.80 33.40
C LEU A 77 -28.85 12.53 34.57
N THR A 78 -29.77 13.48 34.74
CA THR A 78 -30.95 13.52 35.62
C THR A 78 -30.75 14.03 37.06
N ASP A 79 -30.88 15.33 37.27
CA ASP A 79 -32.00 15.87 38.05
C ASP A 79 -32.25 17.35 37.67
N GLY A 80 -33.51 17.78 37.69
CA GLY A 80 -33.94 19.10 37.24
C GLY A 80 -33.67 20.19 38.28
N ALA A 81 -33.21 21.35 37.81
CA ALA A 81 -33.45 22.64 38.46
C ALA A 81 -33.19 23.78 37.47
N GLU A 82 -34.24 24.53 37.21
CA GLU A 82 -34.25 25.83 36.54
C GLU A 82 -33.39 26.85 37.31
N ALA A 83 -32.36 27.42 36.67
CA ALA A 83 -31.81 28.72 37.00
C ALA A 83 -30.94 29.27 35.85
N THR A 84 -31.38 30.41 35.36
CA THR A 84 -30.80 31.32 34.37
C THR A 84 -29.37 31.76 34.73
N GLU A 85 -28.39 31.61 33.83
CA GLU A 85 -27.54 32.70 33.30
C GLU A 85 -26.57 32.21 32.22
N THR A 86 -26.35 33.10 31.27
CA THR A 86 -25.61 33.05 30.00
C THR A 86 -24.19 32.50 30.04
N GLU A 87 -23.88 31.57 29.13
CA GLU A 87 -22.58 31.55 28.44
C GLU A 87 -22.78 31.08 26.99
N HIS A 88 -22.30 31.90 26.07
CA HIS A 88 -22.37 31.73 24.63
C HIS A 88 -21.73 30.38 24.26
N ALA A 89 -22.55 29.43 23.78
CA ALA A 89 -22.02 28.27 23.06
C ALA A 89 -21.13 28.82 21.94
N PRO A 90 -19.84 28.45 21.85
CA PRO A 90 -19.10 28.79 20.65
C PRO A 90 -19.84 28.08 19.53
N GLU A 91 -20.43 28.87 18.63
CA GLU A 91 -20.75 28.38 17.29
C GLU A 91 -19.53 27.59 16.80
N PRO A 92 -19.70 26.44 16.14
CA PRO A 92 -18.56 25.72 15.59
C PRO A 92 -17.84 26.71 14.69
N VAL A 93 -16.71 27.23 15.20
CA VAL A 93 -15.85 28.12 14.44
C VAL A 93 -15.47 27.26 13.27
N ALA A 94 -15.98 27.58 12.09
CA ALA A 94 -15.55 26.96 10.86
C ALA A 94 -14.03 27.11 10.85
N ALA A 95 -13.33 26.04 11.24
CA ALA A 95 -11.90 25.97 11.15
C ALA A 95 -11.65 26.15 9.66
N GLY A 96 -11.10 27.30 9.30
CA GLY A 96 -10.84 27.66 7.92
C GLY A 96 -10.13 26.51 7.20
N PRO A 97 -10.22 26.45 5.87
CA PRO A 97 -9.77 25.29 5.11
C PRO A 97 -8.34 24.90 5.50
N ILE A 98 -8.19 23.69 6.03
CA ILE A 98 -6.89 23.13 6.42
C ILE A 98 -6.30 22.50 5.17
N SER A 99 -5.14 23.00 4.74
CA SER A 99 -4.44 22.49 3.56
C SER A 99 -3.26 21.63 3.94
N PHE A 100 -3.19 20.43 3.37
CA PHE A 100 -2.01 19.56 3.42
C PHE A 100 -1.42 19.38 2.03
N THR A 101 -0.11 19.21 1.96
CA THR A 101 0.58 18.73 0.76
C THR A 101 1.17 17.37 1.09
N VAL A 102 0.89 16.39 0.22
CA VAL A 102 1.47 15.05 0.26
C VAL A 102 2.11 14.80 -1.08
N ALA A 103 3.33 14.27 -1.10
CA ALA A 103 4.01 13.94 -2.35
C ALA A 103 4.42 12.47 -2.40
N ALA A 104 4.51 11.92 -3.62
CA ALA A 104 5.28 10.71 -3.85
C ALA A 104 6.79 11.04 -3.78
N GLU A 105 7.60 10.18 -3.18
CA GLU A 105 9.05 10.35 -3.06
C GLU A 105 9.79 9.95 -4.36
N GLY A 106 9.45 10.63 -5.46
CA GLY A 106 10.00 10.32 -6.78
C GLY A 106 9.73 8.87 -7.17
N GLU A 107 10.79 8.06 -7.30
CA GLU A 107 10.69 6.69 -7.81
C GLU A 107 10.70 5.60 -6.72
N THR A 108 10.64 5.98 -5.43
CA THR A 108 10.79 5.04 -4.30
C THR A 108 9.50 4.32 -3.92
N LEU A 109 8.37 4.64 -4.57
CA LEU A 109 7.04 4.10 -4.27
C LEU A 109 6.58 4.34 -2.82
N THR A 110 7.04 5.43 -2.22
CA THR A 110 6.65 5.90 -0.87
C THR A 110 6.02 7.28 -0.94
N PHE A 111 5.20 7.63 0.05
CA PHE A 111 4.79 9.01 0.28
C PHE A 111 5.75 9.68 1.26
N ASP A 112 5.93 10.99 1.12
CA ASP A 112 6.78 11.81 2.01
C ASP A 112 6.14 12.07 3.38
N THR A 113 4.86 11.70 3.53
CA THR A 113 4.03 11.99 4.69
C THR A 113 3.43 10.71 5.25
N GLU A 114 3.76 10.40 6.51
CA GLU A 114 3.30 9.17 7.17
C GLU A 114 1.91 9.32 7.82
N SER A 115 1.55 10.52 8.27
CA SER A 115 0.28 10.77 8.96
C SER A 115 -0.21 12.21 8.79
N LEU A 116 -1.53 12.36 8.79
CA LEU A 116 -2.23 13.65 8.74
C LEU A 116 -3.22 13.71 9.91
N SER A 117 -3.42 14.89 10.49
CA SER A 117 -4.36 15.09 11.59
C SER A 117 -5.05 16.44 11.46
N ALA A 118 -6.35 16.47 11.72
CA ALA A 118 -7.18 17.67 11.67
C ALA A 118 -8.21 17.64 12.79
N ALA A 119 -8.63 18.82 13.24
CA ALA A 119 -9.69 18.95 14.24
C ALA A 119 -11.05 18.57 13.64
N SER A 120 -11.94 18.01 14.47
CA SER A 120 -13.31 17.71 14.08
C SER A 120 -14.03 18.98 13.59
N GLY A 121 -14.84 18.84 12.54
CA GLY A 121 -15.56 19.95 11.90
C GLY A 121 -14.73 20.79 10.92
N SER A 122 -13.47 20.44 10.67
CA SER A 122 -12.63 21.15 9.69
C SER A 122 -12.93 20.70 8.26
N GLU A 123 -12.96 21.64 7.32
CA GLU A 123 -12.87 21.35 5.89
C GLU A 123 -11.40 21.18 5.51
N ILE A 124 -11.05 20.05 4.87
CA ILE A 124 -9.67 19.69 4.55
C ILE A 124 -9.48 19.69 3.03
N THR A 125 -8.44 20.36 2.56
CA THR A 125 -7.95 20.27 1.18
C THR A 125 -6.59 19.57 1.19
N ILE A 126 -6.43 18.52 0.39
CA ILE A 126 -5.14 17.83 0.24
C ILE A 126 -4.67 18.01 -1.19
N THR A 127 -3.50 18.62 -1.36
CA THR A 127 -2.77 18.68 -2.62
C THR A 127 -1.86 17.47 -2.71
N PHE A 128 -1.97 16.70 -3.80
CA PHE A 128 -1.10 15.57 -4.07
C PHE A 128 -0.14 15.89 -5.21
N ASP A 129 1.17 15.85 -4.92
CA ASP A 129 2.23 16.10 -5.89
C ASP A 129 2.94 14.80 -6.26
N ASN A 130 3.03 14.50 -7.57
CA ASN A 130 3.81 13.37 -8.06
C ASN A 130 5.01 13.86 -8.88
N PRO A 131 6.22 13.92 -8.31
CA PRO A 131 7.43 14.29 -9.04
C PRO A 131 8.01 13.16 -9.89
N SER A 132 7.47 11.94 -9.82
CA SER A 132 7.94 10.80 -10.60
C SER A 132 7.74 11.01 -12.10
N VAL A 133 8.73 10.65 -12.91
CA VAL A 133 8.65 10.66 -14.38
C VAL A 133 8.41 9.27 -14.97
N ASN A 134 8.46 8.23 -14.13
CA ASN A 134 8.31 6.84 -14.55
C ASN A 134 7.07 6.15 -13.96
N ASN A 135 6.65 6.53 -12.77
CA ASN A 135 5.60 5.90 -12.00
C ASN A 135 4.39 6.83 -11.82
N SER A 136 3.22 6.32 -12.18
CA SER A 136 1.96 7.02 -11.92
C SER A 136 1.50 6.76 -10.49
N HIS A 137 1.13 7.82 -9.78
CA HIS A 137 0.63 7.76 -8.43
C HIS A 137 -0.74 8.46 -8.30
N ASN A 138 -1.50 8.03 -7.31
CA ASN A 138 -2.69 8.70 -6.80
C ASN A 138 -2.62 8.75 -5.26
N LEU A 139 -3.48 9.57 -4.67
CA LEU A 139 -3.77 9.52 -3.23
C LEU A 139 -5.24 9.16 -3.05
N VAL A 140 -5.51 8.16 -2.21
CA VAL A 140 -6.85 7.66 -1.91
C VAL A 140 -7.06 7.66 -0.40
N ILE A 141 -8.08 8.37 0.05
CA ILE A 141 -8.51 8.41 1.44
C ILE A 141 -9.69 7.46 1.59
N VAL A 142 -9.56 6.49 2.50
CA VAL A 142 -10.55 5.42 2.71
C VAL A 142 -10.97 5.37 4.17
N GLN A 143 -12.10 4.72 4.43
CA GLN A 143 -12.53 4.38 5.79
C GLN A 143 -11.51 3.45 6.46
N ASP A 144 -11.35 3.62 7.77
CA ASP A 144 -10.42 2.79 8.55
C ASP A 144 -10.74 1.29 8.41
N GLY A 145 -9.70 0.47 8.34
CA GLY A 145 -9.80 -0.98 8.15
C GLY A 145 -10.25 -1.45 6.76
N THR A 146 -10.48 -0.55 5.79
CA THR A 146 -10.98 -0.93 4.44
C THR A 146 -9.94 -0.93 3.34
N LYS A 147 -8.73 -0.43 3.62
CA LYS A 147 -7.64 -0.23 2.64
C LYS A 147 -7.42 -1.44 1.71
N ASP A 148 -7.15 -2.61 2.27
CA ASP A 148 -6.78 -3.80 1.49
C ASP A 148 -7.89 -4.26 0.54
N ALA A 149 -9.16 -4.08 0.96
CA ALA A 149 -10.31 -4.42 0.15
C ALA A 149 -10.51 -3.41 -0.99
N VAL A 150 -10.32 -2.11 -0.73
CA VAL A 150 -10.36 -1.06 -1.76
C VAL A 150 -9.24 -1.27 -2.78
N GLU A 151 -8.03 -1.64 -2.35
CA GLU A 151 -6.90 -1.94 -3.24
C GLU A 151 -7.20 -3.17 -4.13
N THR A 152 -7.75 -4.23 -3.53
CA THR A 152 -8.15 -5.44 -4.25
C THR A 152 -9.18 -5.14 -5.33
N ASP A 153 -10.20 -4.34 -5.02
CA ASP A 153 -11.27 -3.97 -5.95
C ASP A 153 -10.84 -2.90 -6.96
N GLY A 154 -9.84 -2.07 -6.62
CA GLY A 154 -9.25 -1.06 -7.48
C GLY A 154 -8.38 -1.63 -8.60
N THR A 155 -7.69 -2.74 -8.34
CA THR A 155 -6.85 -3.45 -9.34
C THR A 155 -7.60 -3.79 -10.63
N PRO A 156 -8.79 -4.44 -10.61
CA PRO A 156 -9.56 -4.70 -11.83
C PRO A 156 -10.24 -3.44 -12.42
N ALA A 157 -10.38 -2.35 -11.66
CA ALA A 157 -10.95 -1.09 -12.16
C ALA A 157 -10.03 -0.42 -13.19
N GLY A 158 -8.72 -0.61 -13.05
CA GLY A 158 -7.72 -0.20 -14.03
C GLY A 158 -7.40 1.30 -14.05
N PRO A 159 -6.43 1.71 -14.90
CA PRO A 159 -5.89 3.07 -14.90
C PRO A 159 -6.90 4.12 -15.36
N ALA A 160 -7.87 3.75 -16.21
CA ALA A 160 -8.93 4.66 -16.67
C ALA A 160 -9.85 5.14 -15.52
N ASN A 161 -9.90 4.39 -14.42
CA ASN A 161 -10.64 4.74 -13.20
C ASN A 161 -9.69 5.15 -12.06
N ASN A 162 -8.45 5.56 -12.38
CA ASN A 162 -7.42 5.88 -11.40
C ASN A 162 -7.13 4.73 -10.41
N TRP A 163 -7.35 3.47 -10.82
CA TRP A 163 -7.23 2.30 -9.95
C TRP A 163 -8.17 2.32 -8.73
N VAL A 164 -9.32 2.99 -8.84
CA VAL A 164 -10.37 3.01 -7.82
C VAL A 164 -11.65 2.46 -8.42
N ALA A 165 -12.30 1.53 -7.72
CA ALA A 165 -13.58 0.97 -8.14
C ALA A 165 -14.66 2.09 -8.21
N PRO A 166 -15.35 2.27 -9.35
CA PRO A 166 -16.36 3.31 -9.48
C PRO A 166 -17.50 3.13 -8.47
N GLY A 167 -17.81 4.19 -7.70
CA GLY A 167 -18.90 4.18 -6.72
C GLY A 167 -18.59 3.43 -5.42
N ASP A 168 -17.32 3.14 -5.14
CA ASP A 168 -16.93 2.51 -3.89
C ASP A 168 -17.21 3.42 -2.67
N SER A 169 -18.22 3.05 -1.88
CA SER A 169 -18.63 3.80 -0.69
C SER A 169 -17.58 3.87 0.43
N ARG A 170 -16.53 3.05 0.36
CA ARG A 170 -15.42 3.05 1.34
C ARG A 170 -14.40 4.17 1.05
N VAL A 171 -14.40 4.70 -0.16
CA VAL A 171 -13.51 5.79 -0.59
C VAL A 171 -14.16 7.12 -0.24
N ILE A 172 -13.46 7.91 0.57
CA ILE A 172 -13.91 9.24 1.02
C ILE A 172 -13.52 10.29 -0.02
N ALA A 173 -12.29 10.21 -0.52
CA ALA A 173 -11.78 11.09 -1.56
C ALA A 173 -10.63 10.40 -2.31
N ASN A 174 -10.44 10.74 -3.58
CA ASN A 174 -9.29 10.31 -4.37
C ASN A 174 -8.84 11.39 -5.35
N THR A 175 -7.57 11.35 -5.70
CA THR A 175 -7.01 12.16 -6.78
C THR A 175 -7.03 11.38 -8.10
N ALA A 176 -6.79 12.09 -9.21
CA ALA A 176 -6.42 11.43 -10.46
C ALA A 176 -5.10 10.64 -10.26
N CYS A 177 -4.93 9.58 -11.06
CA CYS A 177 -3.68 8.86 -11.16
C CYS A 177 -2.87 9.45 -12.31
N TRP A 178 -1.71 10.00 -12.02
CA TRP A 178 -0.89 10.72 -13.00
C TRP A 178 0.60 10.53 -12.73
N VAL A 179 1.42 10.79 -13.74
CA VAL A 179 2.89 10.81 -13.69
C VAL A 179 3.36 12.17 -14.21
N GLN A 180 4.47 12.70 -13.69
CA GLN A 180 5.03 13.95 -14.19
C GLN A 180 5.44 13.75 -15.64
N GLU A 181 4.78 14.47 -16.54
CA GLU A 181 5.22 14.54 -17.92
C GLU A 181 6.55 15.31 -17.96
N ASN A 182 7.55 14.72 -18.62
CA ASN A 182 8.78 15.44 -18.96
C ASN A 182 8.41 16.59 -19.89
N LEU A 183 8.29 17.79 -19.34
CA LEU A 183 8.33 19.05 -20.10
C LEU A 183 9.78 19.23 -20.60
N ALA A 184 10.21 18.37 -21.52
CA ALA A 184 11.42 18.58 -22.29
C ALA A 184 11.10 19.64 -23.35
N MET A 185 11.62 20.85 -23.13
CA MET A 185 11.76 21.92 -24.11
C MET A 185 12.64 21.48 -25.29
#